data_AF-A0A8H4PGN3-F1
#
_entry.id   AF-A0A8H4PGN3-F1
#
_cell.length_a   1.000
_cell.length_b   1.000
_cell.length_c   1.000
_cell.angle_alpha   90.00
_cell.angle_beta   90.00
_cell.angle_gamma   90.00
#
_symmetry.space_group_name_H-M   'P 1'
#
loop_
_entity.id
_entity.type
_entity.pdbx_description
1 polymer ?
#
loop_
_entity_poly.entity_id
_entity_poly.type
_entity_poly.pdbx_seq_one_letter_code
_entity_poly.pdbx_strand_id
1 'polypeptide(L)'
;MVVPDDLTILRNSVETAADVLDCRKCPLRFSSVLQNATILGVLCVCLAESYVRFSRTIDAKAKEASEAGEKLCLSLGGINGSSGNSPPAVMVEVSAEEWKGLMHNAVKTEICGMERHRDKCFMSFIERLEERQREWHEQPLAPDCPPTYQSTCQSIDETPLCLVIIGAAKKVLSQIPNLME
;
A
#
# COMPACT_ATOMS: atom_id res chain seq x y z
N MET A 1 -1.58 19.80 0.65
CA MET A 1 -2.78 19.11 0.17
C MET A 1 -3.26 18.26 1.32
N VAL A 2 -4.41 18.59 1.93
CA VAL A 2 -5.05 17.73 2.92
C VAL A 2 -5.63 16.58 2.13
N VAL A 3 -4.82 15.55 2.07
CA VAL A 3 -5.23 14.24 1.60
C VAL A 3 -6.33 13.77 2.56
N PRO A 4 -7.46 13.22 2.09
CA PRO A 4 -8.48 12.68 2.99
C PRO A 4 -7.86 11.79 4.06
N ASP A 5 -8.38 11.86 5.30
CA ASP A 5 -7.81 11.17 6.47
C ASP A 5 -7.56 9.68 6.20
N ASP A 6 -8.41 9.08 5.37
CA ASP A 6 -8.29 7.71 4.87
C ASP A 6 -6.91 7.41 4.24
N LEU A 7 -6.39 8.28 3.37
CA LEU A 7 -5.07 8.05 2.74
C LEU A 7 -3.92 8.18 3.74
N THR A 8 -4.03 9.05 4.75
CA THR A 8 -3.04 9.13 5.83
C THR A 8 -3.05 7.84 6.67
N ILE A 9 -4.23 7.29 6.95
CA ILE A 9 -4.37 6.01 7.64
C ILE A 9 -3.73 4.88 6.82
N LEU A 10 -3.95 4.84 5.50
CA LEU A 10 -3.34 3.83 4.63
C LEU A 10 -1.81 3.95 4.63
N ARG A 11 -1.26 5.16 4.53
CA ARG A 11 0.20 5.39 4.60
C ARG A 11 0.78 4.91 5.92
N ASN A 12 0.22 5.34 7.04
CA ASN A 12 0.69 4.96 8.38
C ASN A 12 0.59 3.44 8.60
N SER A 13 -0.39 2.78 8.00
CA SER A 13 -0.54 1.34 8.04
C SER A 13 0.60 0.63 7.29
N VAL A 14 1.01 1.14 6.12
CA VAL A 14 2.17 0.63 5.38
C VAL A 14 3.46 0.85 6.17
N GLU A 15 3.66 2.03 6.75
CA GLU A 15 4.84 2.33 7.57
C GLU A 15 4.94 1.40 8.79
N THR A 16 3.84 1.20 9.52
CA THR A 16 3.80 0.28 10.66
C THR A 16 4.05 -1.17 10.23
N ALA A 17 3.54 -1.58 9.07
CA ALA A 17 3.76 -2.90 8.52
C ALA A 17 5.21 -3.12 8.08
N ALA A 18 5.89 -2.07 7.62
CA ALA A 18 7.30 -2.12 7.26
C ALA A 18 8.20 -2.50 8.46
N ASP A 19 7.88 -2.06 9.67
CA ASP A 19 8.61 -2.45 10.88
C ASP A 19 8.60 -3.98 11.11
N VAL A 20 7.50 -4.66 10.75
CA VAL A 20 7.39 -6.13 10.84
C VAL A 20 8.17 -6.81 9.71
N LEU A 21 8.18 -6.20 8.52
CA LEU A 21 8.95 -6.68 7.38
C LEU A 21 10.46 -6.62 7.65
N ASP A 22 10.92 -5.50 8.21
CA ASP A 22 12.33 -5.17 8.46
C ASP A 22 12.86 -5.74 9.80
N CYS A 23 11.99 -6.40 10.58
CA CYS A 23 12.38 -7.02 11.85
C CYS A 23 13.35 -8.20 11.63
N ARG A 24 14.58 -8.05 12.11
CA ARG A 24 15.65 -9.08 12.02
C ARG A 24 15.42 -10.33 12.88
N LYS A 25 14.50 -10.29 13.84
CA LYS A 25 14.20 -11.43 14.73
C LYS A 25 13.09 -12.32 14.19
N CYS A 26 12.11 -11.74 13.50
CA CYS A 26 11.00 -12.46 12.91
C CYS A 26 11.41 -13.61 11.97
N PRO A 27 12.48 -13.51 11.15
CA PRO A 27 12.88 -14.61 10.28
C PRO A 27 13.53 -15.81 10.98
N LEU A 28 13.87 -15.68 12.27
CA LEU A 28 14.60 -16.71 13.02
C LEU A 28 13.69 -17.80 13.61
N ARG A 29 12.38 -17.71 13.39
CA ARG A 29 11.37 -18.66 13.86
C ARG A 29 10.46 -19.04 12.73
N PHE A 30 10.33 -20.33 12.46
CA PHE A 30 9.52 -20.88 11.38
C PHE A 30 8.07 -20.35 11.42
N SER A 31 7.42 -20.44 12.58
CA SER A 31 6.04 -19.98 12.76
C SER A 31 5.89 -18.47 12.54
N SER A 32 6.85 -17.68 13.01
CA SER A 32 6.83 -16.22 12.87
C SER A 32 6.94 -15.79 11.41
N VAL A 33 7.79 -16.44 10.61
CA VAL A 33 7.90 -16.13 9.18
C VAL A 33 6.58 -16.35 8.47
N LEU A 34 5.99 -17.54 8.63
CA LEU A 34 4.77 -17.90 7.93
C LEU A 34 3.58 -17.04 8.37
N GLN A 35 3.44 -16.79 9.67
CA GLN A 35 2.38 -15.95 10.20
C GLN A 35 2.54 -14.51 9.73
N ASN A 36 3.74 -13.94 9.80
CA ASN A 36 3.98 -12.57 9.36
C ASN A 36 3.73 -12.42 7.86
N ALA A 37 4.21 -13.34 7.03
CA ALA A 37 3.97 -13.30 5.59
C ALA A 37 2.47 -13.37 5.25
N THR A 38 1.73 -14.23 5.95
CA THR A 38 0.28 -14.37 5.75
C THR A 38 -0.47 -13.12 6.20
N ILE A 39 -0.22 -12.62 7.43
CA ILE A 39 -0.88 -11.44 7.99
C ILE A 39 -0.58 -10.20 7.16
N LEU A 40 0.70 -9.98 6.81
CA LEU A 40 1.10 -8.85 5.97
C LEU A 40 0.53 -8.98 4.55
N GLY A 41 0.46 -10.19 3.99
CA GLY A 41 -0.19 -10.42 2.70
C GLY A 41 -1.68 -10.08 2.71
N VAL A 42 -2.41 -10.51 3.75
CA VAL A 42 -3.83 -10.13 3.93
C VAL A 42 -3.99 -8.62 4.11
N LEU A 43 -3.12 -8.00 4.91
CA LEU A 43 -3.10 -6.54 5.06
C LEU A 43 -2.90 -5.84 3.71
N CYS A 44 -1.97 -6.32 2.87
CA CYS A 44 -1.78 -5.79 1.52
C CYS A 44 -3.07 -5.87 0.70
N VAL A 45 -3.80 -6.99 0.74
CA VAL A 45 -5.09 -7.10 0.03
C VAL A 45 -6.09 -6.06 0.54
N CYS A 46 -6.23 -5.90 1.86
CA CYS A 46 -7.14 -4.90 2.45
C CYS A 46 -6.75 -3.45 2.09
N LEU A 47 -5.46 -3.13 2.09
CA LEU A 47 -4.96 -1.82 1.69
C LEU A 47 -5.22 -1.57 0.19
N ALA A 48 -4.95 -2.56 -0.66
CA ALA A 48 -5.24 -2.48 -2.09
C ALA A 48 -6.74 -2.24 -2.36
N GLU A 49 -7.63 -2.96 -1.69
CA GLU A 49 -9.07 -2.75 -1.78
C GLU A 49 -9.48 -1.36 -1.32
N SER A 50 -8.83 -0.84 -0.27
CA SER A 50 -9.08 0.50 0.24
C SER A 50 -8.69 1.57 -0.78
N TYR A 51 -7.55 1.42 -1.47
CA TYR A 51 -7.15 2.29 -2.56
C TYR A 51 -8.13 2.24 -3.75
N VAL A 52 -8.59 1.04 -4.13
CA VAL A 52 -9.60 0.87 -5.19
C VAL A 52 -10.89 1.58 -4.83
N ARG A 53 -11.37 1.39 -3.60
CA ARG A 53 -12.58 2.06 -3.10
C ARG A 53 -12.41 3.58 -3.10
N PHE A 54 -11.27 4.06 -2.64
CA PHE A 54 -10.97 5.49 -2.59
C PHE A 54 -10.94 6.12 -4.00
N SER A 55 -10.32 5.44 -4.97
CA SER A 55 -10.35 5.82 -6.38
C SER A 55 -11.78 5.96 -6.92
N ARG A 56 -12.65 5.00 -6.61
CA ARG A 56 -14.07 5.06 -7.02
C ARG A 56 -14.83 6.21 -6.34
N THR A 57 -14.53 6.51 -5.08
CA THR A 57 -15.12 7.64 -4.36
C THR A 57 -14.70 8.99 -4.97
N ILE A 58 -13.45 9.12 -5.41
CA ILE A 58 -12.98 10.30 -6.17
C ILE A 58 -13.82 10.46 -7.43
N ASP A 59 -13.99 9.39 -8.22
CA ASP A 59 -14.75 9.45 -9.47
C ASP A 59 -16.21 9.83 -9.26
N ALA A 60 -16.86 9.24 -8.25
CA ALA A 60 -18.24 9.55 -7.89
C ALA A 60 -18.39 11.03 -7.48
N LYS A 61 -17.52 11.53 -6.59
CA LYS A 61 -17.57 12.91 -6.11
C LYS A 61 -17.29 13.93 -7.21
N ALA A 62 -16.34 13.65 -8.08
CA ALA A 62 -16.05 14.53 -9.21
C ALA A 62 -17.24 14.59 -10.19
N LYS A 63 -17.89 13.45 -10.44
CA LYS A 63 -19.09 13.39 -11.28
C LYS A 63 -20.25 14.21 -10.67
N GLU A 64 -20.54 14.01 -9.38
CA GLU A 64 -21.59 14.75 -8.67
C GLU A 64 -21.35 16.27 -8.71
N ALA A 65 -20.13 16.71 -8.43
CA ALA A 65 -19.79 18.14 -8.48
C ALA A 65 -19.90 18.70 -9.91
N SER A 66 -19.50 17.93 -10.92
CA SER A 66 -19.63 18.34 -12.32
C SER A 66 -21.09 18.46 -12.77
N GLU A 67 -21.98 17.56 -12.32
CA GLU A 67 -23.41 17.60 -12.62
C GLU A 67 -24.11 18.75 -11.90
N ALA A 68 -23.67 19.08 -10.68
CA ALA A 68 -24.17 20.21 -9.89
C ALA A 68 -23.59 21.58 -10.32
N GLY A 69 -22.55 21.59 -11.16
CA GLY A 69 -21.84 22.82 -11.52
C GLY A 69 -21.05 23.43 -10.36
N GLU A 70 -20.70 22.61 -9.35
CA GLU A 70 -20.01 23.02 -8.14
C GLU A 70 -18.49 22.96 -8.30
N LYS A 71 -17.80 23.84 -7.59
CA LYS A 71 -16.34 23.78 -7.45
C LYS A 71 -15.97 22.99 -6.20
N LEU A 72 -14.84 22.30 -6.25
CA LEU A 72 -14.32 21.53 -5.13
C LEU A 72 -13.15 22.27 -4.48
N CYS A 73 -13.11 22.26 -3.15
CA CYS A 73 -12.02 22.85 -2.40
C CYS A 73 -10.90 21.85 -2.15
N LEU A 74 -9.67 22.32 -2.35
CA LEU A 74 -8.45 21.67 -1.90
C LEU A 74 -7.84 22.50 -0.77
N SER A 75 -7.52 21.83 0.32
CA SER A 75 -6.78 22.48 1.41
C SER A 75 -5.29 22.27 1.20
N LEU A 76 -4.53 23.35 1.01
CA LEU A 76 -3.08 23.34 0.95
C LEU A 76 -2.53 23.67 2.34
N GLY A 77 -2.69 22.74 3.27
CA GLY A 77 -2.07 22.77 4.61
C GLY A 77 -0.81 21.92 4.66
N GLY A 78 0.23 22.42 5.35
CA GLY A 78 1.59 21.89 5.36
C GLY A 78 1.73 20.51 6.02
N ILE A 79 2.39 19.60 5.31
CA ILE A 79 3.06 18.45 5.91
C ILE A 79 4.20 19.03 6.74
N ASN A 80 4.08 19.05 8.07
CA ASN A 80 5.23 18.93 8.98
C ASN A 80 4.80 18.79 10.45
N GLY A 81 5.66 18.10 11.17
CA GLY A 81 5.53 17.61 12.53
C GLY A 81 4.99 18.59 13.57
N SER A 82 4.47 17.98 14.62
CA SER A 82 4.25 18.50 15.96
C SER A 82 5.23 19.63 16.38
N SER A 83 4.87 20.88 16.06
CA SER A 83 5.26 22.08 16.83
C SER A 83 4.49 23.31 16.35
N GLY A 84 3.42 23.64 17.08
CA GLY A 84 3.01 24.99 17.49
C GLY A 84 2.61 26.06 16.46
N ASN A 85 3.19 26.13 15.26
CA ASN A 85 3.03 27.25 14.32
C ASN A 85 2.88 26.78 12.86
N SER A 86 1.85 25.99 12.58
CA SER A 86 1.49 25.66 11.20
C SER A 86 0.83 26.87 10.52
N PRO A 87 1.26 27.28 9.31
CA PRO A 87 0.59 28.35 8.58
C PRO A 87 -0.87 27.97 8.28
N PRO A 88 -1.79 28.95 8.21
CA PRO A 88 -3.19 28.69 7.92
C PRO A 88 -3.32 27.96 6.58
N ALA A 89 -4.12 26.91 6.56
CA ALA A 89 -4.31 26.10 5.36
C ALA A 89 -4.94 26.96 4.25
N VAL A 90 -4.27 27.05 3.10
CA VAL A 90 -4.79 27.80 1.95
C VAL A 90 -5.85 26.96 1.28
N MET A 91 -7.11 27.42 1.28
CA MET A 91 -8.20 26.77 0.56
C MET A 91 -8.19 27.25 -0.90
N VAL A 92 -8.11 26.33 -1.83
CA VAL A 92 -8.12 26.59 -3.27
C VAL A 92 -9.34 25.93 -3.89
N GLU A 93 -10.20 26.70 -4.52
CA GLU A 93 -11.29 26.18 -5.33
C GLU A 93 -10.77 25.77 -6.70
N VAL A 94 -11.13 24.56 -7.12
CA VAL A 94 -10.76 23.99 -8.42
C VAL A 94 -12.00 23.40 -9.09
N SER A 95 -11.93 23.22 -10.42
CA SER A 95 -12.96 22.48 -11.14
C SER A 95 -12.99 21.00 -10.70
N ALA A 96 -14.12 20.33 -10.94
CA ALA A 96 -14.26 18.91 -10.62
C ALA A 96 -13.19 18.03 -11.31
N GLU A 97 -12.82 18.35 -12.56
CA GLU A 97 -11.82 17.60 -13.32
C GLU A 97 -10.40 17.82 -12.80
N GLU A 98 -10.03 19.06 -12.47
CA GLU A 98 -8.74 19.37 -11.84
C GLU A 98 -8.62 18.69 -10.47
N TRP A 99 -9.69 18.74 -9.68
CA TRP A 99 -9.74 18.07 -8.37
C TRP A 99 -9.54 16.56 -8.52
N LYS A 100 -10.27 15.94 -9.46
CA LYS A 100 -10.17 14.51 -9.78
C LYS A 100 -8.74 14.13 -10.14
N GLY A 101 -8.12 14.86 -11.07
CA GLY A 101 -6.74 14.62 -11.50
C GLY A 101 -5.74 14.72 -10.34
N LEU A 102 -5.89 15.73 -9.48
CA LEU A 102 -5.03 15.92 -8.31
C LEU A 102 -5.17 14.79 -7.28
N MET A 103 -6.40 14.35 -7.01
CA MET A 103 -6.65 13.25 -6.07
C MET A 103 -6.17 11.90 -6.59
N HIS A 104 -6.40 11.60 -7.89
CA HIS A 104 -5.84 10.40 -8.51
C HIS A 104 -4.31 10.40 -8.49
N ASN A 105 -3.68 11.54 -8.74
CA ASN A 105 -2.23 11.66 -8.63
C ASN A 105 -1.73 11.45 -7.19
N ALA A 106 -2.50 11.89 -6.18
CA ALA A 106 -2.20 11.62 -4.77
C ALA A 106 -2.22 10.12 -4.48
N VAL A 107 -3.28 9.42 -4.90
CA VAL A 107 -3.42 7.96 -4.74
C VAL A 107 -2.29 7.23 -5.45
N LYS A 108 -2.00 7.60 -6.70
CA LYS A 108 -0.91 7.02 -7.48
C LYS A 108 0.44 7.22 -6.81
N THR A 109 0.67 8.38 -6.20
CA THR A 109 1.88 8.67 -5.43
C THR A 109 2.02 7.74 -4.22
N GLU A 110 0.95 7.47 -3.47
CA GLU A 110 1.01 6.54 -2.34
C GLU A 110 1.32 5.11 -2.78
N ILE A 111 0.73 4.69 -3.91
CA ILE A 111 0.86 3.31 -4.38
C ILE A 111 2.20 3.08 -5.08
N CYS A 112 2.55 3.92 -6.05
CA CYS A 112 3.71 3.74 -6.92
C CYS A 112 4.95 4.50 -6.44
N GLY A 113 4.79 5.48 -5.56
CA GLY A 113 5.85 6.32 -5.05
C GLY A 113 6.22 7.48 -5.98
N MET A 114 6.97 8.44 -5.43
CA MET A 114 7.68 9.45 -6.20
C MET A 114 9.13 9.02 -6.41
N GLU A 115 9.80 9.58 -7.40
CA GLU A 115 11.17 9.20 -7.79
C GLU A 115 12.18 9.21 -6.63
N ARG A 116 12.02 10.11 -5.65
CA ARG A 116 12.88 10.22 -4.45
C ARG A 116 12.45 9.37 -3.25
N HIS A 117 11.25 8.78 -3.29
CA HIS A 117 10.64 8.03 -2.16
C HIS A 117 9.96 6.74 -2.63
N ARG A 118 10.46 6.14 -3.71
CA ARG A 118 9.90 4.92 -4.29
C ARG A 118 10.01 3.72 -3.34
N ASP A 119 11.01 3.71 -2.48
CA ASP A 119 11.26 2.68 -1.47
C ASP A 119 10.20 2.60 -0.36
N LYS A 120 9.43 3.68 -0.17
CA LYS A 120 8.42 3.81 0.89
C LYS A 120 6.99 3.67 0.41
N CYS A 121 6.77 3.48 -0.89
CA CYS A 121 5.42 3.34 -1.43
C CYS A 121 4.85 1.95 -1.17
N PHE A 122 3.53 1.83 -1.31
CA PHE A 122 2.85 0.57 -1.07
C PHE A 122 3.29 -0.54 -2.03
N MET A 123 3.56 -0.24 -3.30
CA MET A 123 4.06 -1.23 -4.26
C MET A 123 5.43 -1.77 -3.85
N SER A 124 6.36 -0.89 -3.44
CA SER A 124 7.68 -1.32 -2.97
C SER A 124 7.57 -2.18 -1.71
N PHE A 125 6.62 -1.87 -0.81
CA PHE A 125 6.35 -2.73 0.34
C PHE A 125 5.92 -4.15 -0.08
N ILE A 126 4.99 -4.28 -1.05
CA ILE A 126 4.57 -5.59 -1.57
C ILE A 126 5.76 -6.34 -2.18
N GLU A 127 6.56 -5.66 -3.01
CA GLU A 127 7.72 -6.26 -3.67
C GLU A 127 8.77 -6.78 -2.67
N ARG A 128 9.11 -5.97 -1.66
CA ARG A 128 10.02 -6.39 -0.57
C ARG A 128 9.47 -7.56 0.24
N LEU A 129 8.16 -7.57 0.49
CA LEU A 129 7.52 -8.68 1.21
C LEU A 129 7.57 -9.99 0.39
N GLU A 130 7.30 -9.92 -0.92
CA GLU A 130 7.43 -11.06 -1.81
C GLU A 130 8.88 -11.55 -1.91
N GLU A 131 9.84 -10.63 -2.05
CA GLU A 131 11.26 -10.96 -2.14
C GLU A 131 11.75 -11.68 -0.89
N ARG A 132 11.50 -11.11 0.30
CA ARG A 132 11.83 -11.76 1.58
C ARG A 132 11.21 -13.16 1.68
N GLN A 133 9.96 -13.31 1.23
CA GLN A 133 9.28 -14.59 1.33
C GLN A 133 9.84 -15.61 0.33
N ARG A 134 10.19 -15.21 -0.91
CA ARG A 134 10.88 -16.06 -1.88
C ARG A 134 12.23 -16.53 -1.34
N GLU A 135 13.05 -15.60 -0.85
CA GLU A 135 14.36 -15.91 -0.26
C GLU A 135 14.24 -16.93 0.87
N TRP A 136 13.23 -16.77 1.74
CA TRP A 136 13.03 -17.72 2.84
C TRP A 136 12.60 -19.11 2.37
N HIS A 137 11.85 -19.23 1.27
CA HIS A 137 11.50 -20.52 0.68
C HIS A 137 12.70 -21.21 0.02
N GLU A 138 13.61 -20.44 -0.58
CA GLU A 138 14.85 -20.96 -1.16
C GLU A 138 15.86 -21.36 -0.07
N GLN A 139 16.00 -20.53 0.97
CA GLN A 139 16.98 -20.68 2.04
C GLN A 139 16.35 -20.42 3.42
N PRO A 140 15.67 -21.41 4.02
CA PRO A 140 15.06 -21.23 5.33
C PRO A 140 16.12 -20.99 6.41
N LEU A 141 16.15 -19.78 6.99
CA LEU A 141 17.07 -19.40 8.06
C LEU A 141 16.62 -19.90 9.45
N ALA A 142 15.37 -20.34 9.58
CA ALA A 142 14.79 -20.75 10.85
C ALA A 142 15.26 -22.18 11.23
N PRO A 143 16.00 -22.35 12.35
CA PRO A 143 16.53 -23.66 12.74
C PRO A 143 15.43 -24.64 13.20
N ASP A 144 14.24 -24.12 13.51
CA ASP A 144 13.05 -24.90 13.89
C ASP A 144 12.12 -25.20 12.70
N CYS A 145 12.56 -24.94 11.46
CA CYS A 145 11.83 -25.31 10.24
C CYS A 145 11.72 -26.84 10.14
N PRO A 146 10.50 -27.42 10.04
CA PRO A 146 10.33 -28.86 9.91
C PRO A 146 10.99 -29.38 8.62
N PRO A 147 11.72 -30.50 8.65
CA PRO A 147 12.32 -31.08 7.43
C PRO A 147 11.28 -31.40 6.35
N THR A 148 10.07 -31.77 6.75
CA THR A 148 8.94 -32.03 5.86
C THR A 148 8.46 -30.79 5.11
N TYR A 149 8.68 -29.59 5.66
CA TYR A 149 8.27 -28.35 5.04
C TYR A 149 9.04 -28.06 3.75
N GLN A 150 10.36 -28.30 3.75
CA GLN A 150 11.20 -28.14 2.57
C GLN A 150 10.73 -29.04 1.43
N SER A 151 10.41 -30.31 1.72
CA SER A 151 9.90 -31.23 0.69
C SER A 151 8.54 -30.84 0.12
N THR A 152 7.66 -30.19 0.91
CA THR A 152 6.32 -29.78 0.46
C THR A 152 6.34 -28.44 -0.27
N CYS A 153 7.25 -27.51 0.08
CA CYS A 153 7.34 -26.20 -0.57
C CYS A 153 8.29 -26.17 -1.79
N GLN A 154 9.07 -27.22 -2.02
CA GLN A 154 9.96 -27.34 -3.18
C GLN A 154 9.32 -28.10 -4.36
N SER A 155 8.03 -28.42 -4.30
CA SER A 155 7.32 -28.92 -5.49
C SER A 155 7.38 -27.83 -6.57
N ILE A 156 8.05 -28.14 -7.68
CA ILE A 156 8.38 -27.18 -8.76
C ILE A 156 7.12 -26.53 -9.35
N ASP A 157 5.96 -27.18 -9.23
CA ASP A 157 4.71 -26.77 -9.85
C ASP A 157 3.77 -25.94 -8.95
N GLU A 158 4.06 -25.76 -7.65
CA GLU A 158 3.14 -25.07 -6.73
C GLU A 158 3.75 -23.83 -6.10
N THR A 159 3.11 -22.67 -6.32
CA THR A 159 3.47 -21.44 -5.62
C THR A 159 3.01 -21.52 -4.16
N PRO A 160 3.90 -21.27 -3.17
CA PRO A 160 3.51 -21.25 -1.77
C PRO A 160 2.35 -20.30 -1.47
N LEU A 161 1.42 -20.73 -0.61
CA LEU A 161 0.20 -19.98 -0.30
C LEU A 161 0.46 -18.54 0.16
N CYS A 162 1.49 -18.31 0.98
CA CYS A 162 1.85 -16.96 1.42
C CYS A 162 2.21 -16.04 0.24
N LEU A 163 2.94 -16.54 -0.76
CA LEU A 163 3.25 -15.79 -1.98
C LEU A 163 1.99 -15.56 -2.84
N VAL A 164 1.08 -16.54 -2.90
CA VAL A 164 -0.22 -16.37 -3.58
C VAL A 164 -1.03 -15.23 -2.94
N ILE A 165 -1.09 -15.19 -1.61
CA ILE A 165 -1.80 -14.15 -0.86
C ILE A 165 -1.16 -12.78 -1.09
N ILE A 166 0.17 -12.67 -0.98
CA ILE A 166 0.87 -11.40 -1.19
C ILE A 166 0.63 -10.89 -2.63
N GLY A 167 0.76 -11.76 -3.63
CA GLY A 167 0.55 -11.43 -5.03
C GLY A 167 -0.90 -11.04 -5.37
N ALA A 168 -1.89 -11.44 -4.55
CA ALA A 168 -3.29 -11.05 -4.74
C ALA A 168 -3.49 -9.54 -4.62
N ALA A 169 -2.70 -8.84 -3.79
CA ALA A 169 -2.79 -7.39 -3.65
C ALA A 169 -2.51 -6.66 -4.97
N LYS A 170 -1.51 -7.10 -5.75
CA LYS A 170 -1.22 -6.55 -7.09
C LYS A 170 -2.38 -6.72 -8.06
N LYS A 171 -3.08 -7.87 -8.00
CA LYS A 171 -4.29 -8.13 -8.80
C LYS A 171 -5.46 -7.24 -8.39
N VAL A 172 -5.56 -6.87 -7.12
CA VAL A 172 -6.58 -5.91 -6.68
C VAL A 172 -6.24 -4.51 -7.20
N LEU A 173 -4.98 -4.09 -7.10
CA LEU A 173 -4.53 -2.78 -7.59
C LEU A 173 -4.74 -2.58 -9.10
N SER A 174 -4.71 -3.64 -9.91
CA SER A 174 -4.99 -3.54 -11.35
C SER A 174 -6.42 -3.12 -11.69
N GLN A 175 -7.31 -3.03 -10.70
CA GLN A 175 -8.65 -2.45 -10.86
C GLN A 175 -8.64 -0.92 -10.91
N ILE A 176 -7.55 -0.27 -10.51
CA ILE A 176 -7.38 1.19 -10.61
C ILE A 176 -6.90 1.53 -12.03
N PRO A 177 -7.69 2.26 -12.85
CA PRO A 177 -7.29 2.63 -14.19
C PRO A 177 -6.02 3.50 -14.19
N ASN A 178 -5.13 3.29 -15.18
CA ASN A 178 -3.96 4.12 -15.45
C ASN A 178 -2.98 4.28 -14.26
N LEU A 179 -3.00 3.35 -13.31
CA LEU A 179 -2.14 3.35 -12.13
C LEU A 179 -0.64 3.30 -12.50
N MET A 180 -0.32 2.64 -13.62
CA MET A 180 1.05 2.39 -14.08
C MET A 180 1.42 3.09 -15.41
N GLU A 181 0.56 3.96 -15.94
CA GLU A 181 0.84 4.75 -17.17
C GLU A 181 1.65 6.02 -16.92
#